data_AF-A0A951J0M0-F1
#
_entry.id   AF-A0A951J0M0-F1
#
_cell.length_a   1.000
_cell.length_b   1.000
_cell.length_c   1.000
_cell.angle_alpha   90.00
_cell.angle_beta   90.00
_cell.angle_gamma   90.00
#
_symmetry.space_group_name_H-M   'P 1'
#
loop_
_entity.id
_entity.type
_entity.pdbx_description
1 polymer ?
#
loop_
_entity_poly.entity_id
_entity_poly.type
_entity_poly.pdbx_seq_one_letter_code
_entity_poly.pdbx_strand_id
1 'polypeptide(L)'
;MGDLFWRFILFSSIVSGFFACTEKPKSELIEINVPNKVNTEVTLNDIAESIQYIQLETRPDAFISRINEVFLHDNKLYIWYLFQKILVFDLDGKFLGALGKQGDGPGEYRSVSAMAVDDSSGEIYLFAGKKIMRYSPEHELIEEKRIDSSLDFGFDFFRILGGERFCISQEYGNVVEGGFANETKLYRFDAAMAVIDTLPLRKVIMEKKMASRLGYTDYISSFNGKHFIYTPVTTNENYLRDTLYQLRDMQLKPFAKLNFPKPHLDDRGFKQYLIANVVHTANYLSSHFYDFDNSLYQFLYHMESGQGYLVKGGFLDEDGDSLNLRVLSAEEDLFYFVKPAAYVSGEQEEANPVIGLVKLK
;
A
#
# COMPACT_ATOMS: atom_id res chain seq x y z
N MET A 1 -80.59 -55.07 19.44
CA MET A 1 -81.27 -55.55 18.23
C MET A 1 -80.94 -54.55 17.14
N GLY A 2 -79.90 -54.85 16.34
CA GLY A 2 -79.40 -54.11 15.16
C GLY A 2 -78.87 -52.69 15.40
N ASP A 3 -77.88 -52.17 14.70
CA ASP A 3 -76.85 -52.78 13.86
C ASP A 3 -75.78 -51.70 13.60
N LEU A 4 -74.56 -52.19 13.39
CA LEU A 4 -73.49 -51.66 12.55
C LEU A 4 -72.93 -50.21 12.67
N PHE A 5 -71.66 -50.20 13.12
CA PHE A 5 -70.47 -49.75 12.38
C PHE A 5 -69.95 -48.28 12.50
N TRP A 6 -68.81 -48.21 13.21
CA TRP A 6 -67.68 -47.27 13.18
C TRP A 6 -67.72 -45.94 13.94
N ARG A 7 -66.94 -45.91 15.04
CA ARG A 7 -66.18 -44.74 15.50
C ARG A 7 -64.79 -45.17 16.00
N PHE A 8 -63.77 -44.56 15.39
CA PHE A 8 -62.47 -44.11 15.92
C PHE A 8 -61.57 -45.09 16.70
N ILE A 9 -60.31 -45.25 16.25
CA ILE A 9 -59.06 -44.78 16.92
C ILE A 9 -57.78 -45.39 16.25
N LEU A 10 -56.78 -44.52 16.02
CA LEU A 10 -55.31 -44.70 15.88
C LEU A 10 -54.66 -45.49 14.72
N PHE A 11 -53.89 -44.77 13.88
CA PHE A 11 -52.52 -45.09 13.40
C PHE A 11 -51.91 -43.76 12.91
N SER A 12 -51.08 -43.07 13.70
CA SER A 12 -49.62 -43.21 13.81
C SER A 12 -48.84 -42.84 12.54
N SER A 13 -48.11 -41.71 12.65
CA SER A 13 -46.80 -41.37 12.09
C SER A 13 -46.54 -41.48 10.57
N ILE A 14 -46.29 -40.31 9.95
CA ILE A 14 -45.06 -39.94 9.21
C ILE A 14 -45.19 -38.43 8.91
N VAL A 15 -44.62 -37.61 9.80
CA VAL A 15 -44.24 -36.23 9.44
C VAL A 15 -42.73 -36.29 9.28
N SER A 16 -42.29 -36.57 8.06
CA SER A 16 -40.89 -36.49 7.68
C SER A 16 -40.48 -35.02 7.75
N GLY A 17 -39.80 -34.65 8.83
CA GLY A 17 -39.13 -33.37 8.95
C GLY A 17 -38.06 -33.27 7.87
N PHE A 18 -38.28 -32.39 6.89
CA PHE A 18 -37.21 -31.86 6.06
C PHE A 18 -36.35 -30.96 6.96
N PHE A 19 -35.40 -31.56 7.68
CA PHE A 19 -34.22 -30.83 8.14
C PHE A 19 -33.37 -30.53 6.90
N ALA A 20 -33.70 -29.45 6.21
CA ALA A 20 -32.75 -28.79 5.34
C ALA A 20 -31.68 -28.18 6.24
N CYS A 21 -30.55 -28.88 6.39
CA CYS A 21 -29.31 -28.25 6.82
C CYS A 21 -28.95 -27.20 5.76
N THR A 22 -29.27 -25.93 6.02
CA THR A 22 -28.61 -24.82 5.36
C THR A 22 -27.18 -24.77 5.88
N GLU A 23 -26.22 -25.27 5.10
CA GLU A 23 -24.83 -24.89 5.31
C GLU A 23 -24.78 -23.36 5.35
N LYS A 24 -24.30 -22.80 6.45
CA LYS A 24 -24.07 -21.35 6.53
C LYS A 24 -23.14 -21.01 5.36
N PRO A 25 -23.46 -20.01 4.53
CA PRO A 25 -22.56 -19.61 3.46
C PRO A 25 -21.18 -19.35 4.06
N LYS A 26 -20.19 -20.10 3.58
CA LYS A 26 -18.80 -19.95 4.01
C LYS A 26 -18.43 -18.50 3.69
N SER A 27 -18.10 -17.72 4.72
CA SER A 27 -17.71 -16.32 4.55
C SER A 27 -16.59 -16.24 3.52
N GLU A 28 -16.76 -15.41 2.48
CA GLU A 28 -15.71 -15.14 1.48
C GLU A 28 -14.54 -14.33 2.07
N LEU A 29 -14.73 -13.74 3.25
CA LEU A 29 -13.71 -12.96 3.95
C LEU A 29 -12.63 -13.86 4.56
N ILE A 30 -11.38 -13.65 4.16
CA ILE A 30 -10.21 -14.30 4.75
C ILE A 30 -9.92 -13.65 6.11
N GLU A 31 -9.78 -14.44 7.17
CA GLU A 31 -9.40 -13.96 8.49
C GLU A 31 -7.97 -14.39 8.83
N ILE A 32 -7.09 -13.43 9.10
CA ILE A 32 -5.68 -13.66 9.41
C ILE A 32 -5.39 -13.08 10.79
N ASN A 33 -4.94 -13.92 11.72
CA ASN A 33 -4.60 -13.46 13.06
C ASN A 33 -3.20 -12.83 13.06
N VAL A 34 -3.10 -11.58 13.54
CA VAL A 34 -1.82 -10.96 13.83
C VAL A 34 -1.34 -11.47 15.18
N PRO A 35 -0.17 -12.11 15.28
CA PRO A 35 0.33 -12.63 16.56
C PRO A 35 0.51 -11.54 17.61
N ASN A 36 0.43 -11.91 18.89
CA ASN A 36 0.77 -11.01 20.01
C ASN A 36 2.26 -11.00 20.34
N LYS A 37 3.00 -12.02 19.88
CA LYS A 37 4.42 -12.19 20.14
C LYS A 37 5.20 -11.90 18.87
N VAL A 38 6.16 -10.97 18.98
CA VAL A 38 7.13 -10.69 17.92
C VAL A 38 8.12 -11.84 17.78
N ASN A 39 8.49 -12.13 16.54
CA ASN A 39 9.65 -12.94 16.22
C ASN A 39 10.89 -12.06 16.33
N THR A 40 11.93 -12.54 17.02
CA THR A 40 13.14 -11.74 17.34
C THR A 40 14.35 -12.07 16.48
N GLU A 41 14.35 -13.22 15.80
CA GLU A 41 15.53 -13.77 15.09
C GLU A 41 15.17 -14.15 13.65
N VAL A 42 14.21 -13.45 13.02
CA VAL A 42 13.84 -13.71 11.63
C VAL A 42 14.70 -12.84 10.72
N THR A 43 15.46 -13.51 9.88
CA THR A 43 16.39 -12.91 8.93
C THR A 43 15.75 -12.81 7.54
N LEU A 44 16.35 -12.02 6.65
CA LEU A 44 15.98 -12.00 5.25
C LEU A 44 16.10 -13.39 4.60
N ASN A 45 17.12 -14.18 4.96
CA ASN A 45 17.35 -15.52 4.41
C ASN A 45 16.23 -16.53 4.77
N ASP A 46 15.49 -16.28 5.85
CA ASP A 46 14.36 -17.12 6.22
C ASP A 46 13.19 -16.97 5.22
N ILE A 47 13.02 -15.78 4.66
CA ILE A 47 11.86 -15.41 3.84
C ILE A 47 12.17 -15.21 2.36
N ALA A 48 13.43 -14.95 1.99
CA ALA A 48 13.82 -14.56 0.64
C ALA A 48 14.29 -15.75 -0.20
N GLU A 49 13.86 -15.78 -1.47
CA GLU A 49 14.44 -16.61 -2.53
C GLU A 49 15.79 -16.04 -2.97
N SER A 50 15.86 -14.71 -3.13
CA SER A 50 17.09 -14.01 -3.51
C SER A 50 17.13 -12.60 -2.92
N ILE A 51 18.34 -12.13 -2.62
CA ILE A 51 18.61 -10.79 -2.11
C ILE A 51 19.72 -10.16 -2.95
N GLN A 52 19.51 -8.94 -3.45
CA GLN A 52 20.51 -8.15 -4.17
C GLN A 52 20.72 -6.82 -3.44
N TYR A 53 21.98 -6.49 -3.13
CA TYR A 53 22.36 -5.22 -2.52
C TYR A 53 22.95 -4.31 -3.60
N ILE A 54 22.41 -3.09 -3.71
CA ILE A 54 22.78 -2.11 -4.74
C ILE A 54 23.24 -0.83 -4.04
N GLN A 55 24.56 -0.64 -3.97
CA GLN A 55 25.15 0.57 -3.44
C GLN A 55 25.02 1.70 -4.47
N LEU A 56 24.20 2.71 -4.18
CA LEU A 56 24.02 3.83 -5.08
C LEU A 56 25.31 4.69 -5.14
N GLU A 57 25.73 5.05 -6.35
CA GLU A 57 26.88 5.93 -6.61
C GLU A 57 26.68 7.26 -5.89
N THR A 58 27.70 7.70 -5.13
CA THR A 58 27.65 8.95 -4.36
C THR A 58 28.37 10.05 -5.10
N ARG A 59 27.65 11.11 -5.47
CA ARG A 59 28.18 12.26 -6.20
C ARG A 59 27.45 13.56 -5.81
N PRO A 60 28.09 14.74 -5.97
CA PRO A 60 27.49 16.02 -5.59
C PRO A 60 26.14 16.33 -6.26
N ASP A 61 25.92 15.84 -7.48
CA ASP A 61 24.69 16.02 -8.25
C ASP A 61 23.62 14.94 -7.99
N ALA A 62 23.97 13.88 -7.24
CA ALA A 62 23.15 12.71 -6.98
C ALA A 62 23.12 12.30 -5.49
N PHE A 63 23.37 13.23 -4.56
CA PHE A 63 23.33 12.96 -3.13
C PHE A 63 21.89 12.74 -2.63
N ILE A 64 21.67 11.66 -1.87
CA ILE A 64 20.35 11.20 -1.42
C ILE A 64 20.34 11.17 0.11
N SER A 65 19.66 12.13 0.73
CA SER A 65 19.47 12.15 2.18
C SER A 65 18.25 11.35 2.66
N ARG A 66 17.18 11.32 1.87
CA ARG A 66 15.94 10.59 2.21
C ARG A 66 15.18 10.11 0.98
N ILE A 67 15.03 8.80 0.89
CA ILE A 67 14.21 8.15 -0.13
C ILE A 67 12.74 8.18 0.29
N ASN A 68 11.87 8.64 -0.61
CA ASN A 68 10.42 8.55 -0.48
C ASN A 68 9.91 7.20 -1.01
N GLU A 69 10.36 6.85 -2.21
CA GLU A 69 9.90 5.68 -2.94
C GLU A 69 10.93 5.24 -3.98
N VAL A 70 10.97 3.94 -4.24
CA VAL A 70 11.80 3.31 -5.26
C VAL A 70 10.87 2.67 -6.27
N PHE A 71 11.19 2.84 -7.55
CA PHE A 71 10.54 2.15 -8.65
C PHE A 71 11.59 1.41 -9.45
N LEU A 72 11.21 0.26 -10.00
CA LEU A 72 12.06 -0.57 -10.85
C LEU A 72 11.35 -0.79 -12.16
N HIS A 73 12.01 -0.45 -13.26
CA HIS A 73 11.52 -0.74 -14.60
C HIS A 73 12.70 -0.87 -15.57
N ASP A 74 12.69 -1.90 -16.42
CA ASP A 74 13.73 -2.16 -17.42
C ASP A 74 15.16 -2.02 -16.88
N ASN A 75 15.44 -2.74 -15.78
CA ASN A 75 16.73 -2.77 -15.07
C ASN A 75 17.25 -1.38 -14.62
N LYS A 76 16.34 -0.42 -14.42
CA LYS A 76 16.66 0.90 -13.88
C LYS A 76 15.89 1.15 -12.59
N LEU A 77 16.60 1.65 -11.59
CA LEU A 77 16.03 2.14 -10.34
C LEU A 77 15.73 3.63 -10.48
N TYR A 78 14.50 4.00 -10.19
CA TYR A 78 14.07 5.39 -10.09
C TYR A 78 13.87 5.71 -8.61
N ILE A 79 14.74 6.57 -8.09
CA ILE A 79 14.75 6.98 -6.69
C ILE A 79 14.05 8.33 -6.57
N TRP A 80 12.85 8.32 -6.01
CA TRP A 80 12.15 9.54 -5.65
C TRP A 80 12.65 10.02 -4.29
N TYR A 81 13.24 11.22 -4.27
CA TYR A 81 13.92 11.77 -3.11
C TYR A 81 13.41 13.18 -2.76
N LEU A 82 13.19 13.42 -1.46
CA LEU A 82 12.71 14.66 -0.84
C LEU A 82 11.55 15.38 -1.55
N PHE A 83 10.67 14.67 -2.26
CA PHE A 83 9.63 15.29 -3.10
C PHE A 83 10.19 16.25 -4.18
N GLN A 84 11.48 16.15 -4.50
CA GLN A 84 12.18 17.08 -5.36
C GLN A 84 12.50 16.47 -6.72
N LYS A 85 13.37 15.47 -6.78
CA LYS A 85 13.91 14.90 -8.03
C LYS A 85 13.65 13.41 -8.08
N ILE A 86 13.65 12.90 -9.31
CA ILE A 86 13.78 11.47 -9.58
C ILE A 86 15.18 11.24 -10.13
N LEU A 87 16.00 10.49 -9.38
CA LEU A 87 17.32 10.08 -9.79
C LEU A 87 17.25 8.66 -10.36
N VAL A 88 17.97 8.40 -11.44
CA VAL A 88 17.97 7.12 -12.14
C VAL A 88 19.32 6.45 -11.96
N PHE A 89 19.30 5.18 -11.57
CA PHE A 89 20.47 4.34 -11.42
C PHE A 89 20.25 3.02 -12.17
N ASP A 90 21.34 2.36 -12.58
CA ASP A 90 21.27 0.96 -13.00
C ASP A 90 21.30 0.01 -11.78
N LEU A 91 21.20 -1.29 -12.04
CA LEU A 91 21.24 -2.33 -10.99
C LEU A 91 22.65 -2.57 -10.42
N ASP A 92 23.69 -2.00 -11.02
CA ASP A 92 25.04 -1.95 -10.44
C ASP A 92 25.22 -0.73 -9.52
N GLY A 93 24.19 0.13 -9.42
CA GLY A 93 24.16 1.31 -8.58
C GLY A 93 24.78 2.55 -9.21
N LYS A 94 25.16 2.51 -10.49
CA LYS A 94 25.73 3.64 -11.21
C LYS A 94 24.65 4.67 -11.55
N PHE A 95 24.96 5.94 -11.36
CA PHE A 95 24.08 7.05 -11.70
C PHE A 95 23.99 7.23 -13.22
N LEU A 96 22.76 7.18 -13.74
CA LEU A 96 22.46 7.35 -15.17
C LEU A 96 22.00 8.77 -15.50
N GLY A 97 21.39 9.47 -14.53
CA GLY A 97 20.88 10.82 -14.72
C GLY A 97 19.69 11.14 -13.82
N ALA A 98 19.08 12.31 -14.04
CA ALA A 98 17.84 12.70 -13.37
C ALA A 98 16.73 12.86 -14.41
N LEU A 99 15.50 12.44 -14.06
CA LEU A 99 14.35 12.58 -14.94
C LEU A 99 13.82 14.02 -14.89
N GLY A 100 13.87 14.73 -16.02
CA GLY A 100 13.42 16.12 -16.12
C GLY A 100 14.32 17.13 -15.39
N LYS A 101 13.89 18.39 -15.30
CA LYS A 101 14.67 19.50 -14.76
C LYS A 101 13.91 20.29 -13.70
N GLN A 102 14.63 20.74 -12.68
CA GLN A 102 14.05 21.62 -11.67
C GLN A 102 13.94 23.06 -12.17
N GLY A 103 12.77 23.65 -12.00
CA GLY A 103 12.51 25.03 -12.38
C GLY A 103 11.02 25.35 -12.56
N ASP A 104 10.76 26.45 -13.24
CA ASP A 104 9.43 27.01 -13.46
C ASP A 104 9.05 27.14 -14.93
N GLY A 105 9.98 26.86 -15.83
CA GLY A 105 9.78 26.93 -17.28
C GLY A 105 8.91 25.80 -17.83
N PRO A 106 8.58 25.88 -19.13
CA PRO A 106 8.03 24.75 -19.87
C PRO A 106 8.99 23.55 -19.80
N GLY A 107 8.49 22.36 -19.46
CA GLY A 107 9.28 21.15 -19.29
C GLY A 107 10.04 21.05 -17.97
N GLU A 108 9.84 22.00 -17.04
CA GLU A 108 10.45 22.01 -15.71
C GLU A 108 9.43 21.85 -14.59
N TYR A 109 9.88 21.37 -13.43
CA TYR A 109 9.07 21.23 -12.22
C TYR A 109 9.79 21.71 -10.96
N ARG A 110 9.05 22.22 -9.95
CA ARG A 110 9.64 22.55 -8.64
C ARG A 110 9.74 21.34 -7.72
N SER A 111 8.67 20.56 -7.69
CA SER A 111 8.50 19.42 -6.80
C SER A 111 7.62 18.37 -7.47
N VAL A 112 7.99 17.12 -7.26
CA VAL A 112 7.22 15.95 -7.69
C VAL A 112 6.31 15.54 -6.54
N SER A 113 5.05 15.24 -6.83
CA SER A 113 4.05 14.74 -5.88
C SER A 113 3.74 13.25 -6.06
N ALA A 114 3.93 12.70 -7.26
CA ALA A 114 3.79 11.28 -7.53
C ALA A 114 4.51 10.90 -8.83
N MET A 115 4.86 9.62 -8.95
CA MET A 115 5.37 9.02 -10.18
C MET A 115 4.69 7.67 -10.42
N ALA A 116 4.55 7.29 -11.68
CA ALA A 116 4.33 5.91 -12.08
C ALA A 116 5.03 5.61 -13.39
N VAL A 117 5.33 4.34 -13.60
CA VAL A 117 5.80 3.80 -14.89
C VAL A 117 4.69 2.93 -15.45
N ASP A 118 4.41 3.05 -16.74
CA ASP A 118 3.55 2.11 -17.46
C ASP A 118 4.40 0.92 -17.89
N ASP A 119 4.26 -0.23 -17.21
CA ASP A 119 5.08 -1.41 -17.48
C ASP A 119 4.98 -1.92 -18.93
N SER A 120 3.88 -1.60 -19.64
CA SER A 120 3.67 -2.07 -21.01
C SER A 120 4.42 -1.25 -22.07
N SER A 121 4.56 0.06 -21.83
CA SER A 121 5.18 1.00 -22.79
C SER A 121 6.53 1.54 -22.32
N GLY A 122 6.82 1.42 -21.03
CA GLY A 122 7.94 2.07 -20.35
C GLY A 122 7.80 3.58 -20.21
N GLU A 123 6.65 4.16 -20.58
CA GLU A 123 6.39 5.59 -20.40
C GLU A 123 6.29 5.94 -18.92
N ILE A 124 6.87 7.08 -18.55
CA ILE A 124 6.94 7.55 -17.17
C ILE A 124 6.04 8.76 -17.00
N TYR A 125 5.17 8.70 -16.00
CA TYR A 125 4.26 9.77 -15.65
C TYR A 125 4.71 10.43 -14.35
N LEU A 126 4.96 11.73 -14.41
CA LEU A 126 5.27 12.57 -13.27
C LEU A 126 4.16 13.56 -12.99
N PHE A 127 3.72 13.59 -11.73
CA PHE A 127 2.86 14.65 -11.22
C PHE A 127 3.71 15.66 -10.49
N ALA A 128 3.62 16.92 -10.90
CA ALA A 128 4.43 18.00 -10.37
C ALA A 128 3.58 19.26 -10.16
N GLY A 129 3.11 19.45 -8.93
CA GLY A 129 2.17 20.53 -8.62
C GLY A 129 0.88 20.40 -9.43
N LYS A 130 0.66 21.30 -10.39
CA LYS A 130 -0.52 21.29 -11.28
C LYS A 130 -0.22 20.73 -12.67
N LYS A 131 0.94 20.09 -12.85
CA LYS A 131 1.38 19.51 -14.12
C LYS A 131 1.35 18.00 -14.05
N ILE A 132 0.98 17.39 -15.17
CA ILE A 132 1.23 16.00 -15.52
C ILE A 132 2.26 16.04 -16.64
N MET A 133 3.38 15.35 -16.45
CA MET A 133 4.47 15.29 -17.41
C MET A 133 4.67 13.83 -17.80
N ARG A 134 4.70 13.55 -19.10
CA ARG A 134 4.85 12.21 -19.65
C ARG A 134 6.17 12.12 -20.39
N TYR A 135 6.98 11.14 -20.04
CA TYR A 135 8.31 10.91 -20.59
C TYR A 135 8.38 9.57 -21.31
N SER A 136 9.23 9.49 -22.32
CA SER A 136 9.56 8.22 -22.97
C SER A 136 10.44 7.34 -22.07
N PRO A 137 10.60 6.04 -22.40
CA PRO A 137 11.57 5.17 -21.73
C PRO A 137 13.01 5.71 -21.73
N GLU A 138 13.37 6.51 -22.73
CA GLU A 138 14.66 7.21 -22.89
C GLU A 138 14.72 8.55 -22.12
N HIS A 139 13.71 8.85 -21.30
CA HIS A 139 13.61 10.05 -20.44
C HIS A 139 13.43 11.37 -21.19
N GLU A 140 12.99 11.32 -22.45
CA GLU A 140 12.61 12.50 -23.21
C GLU A 140 11.17 12.92 -22.90
N LEU A 141 10.94 14.22 -22.72
CA LEU A 141 9.59 14.74 -22.44
C LEU A 141 8.71 14.63 -23.69
N ILE A 142 7.66 13.81 -23.61
CA ILE A 142 6.66 13.64 -24.67
C ILE A 142 5.57 14.73 -24.55
N GLU A 143 5.10 14.98 -23.33
CA GLU A 143 3.95 15.85 -23.09
C GLU A 143 4.00 16.52 -21.73
N GLU A 144 3.60 17.80 -21.68
CA GLU A 144 3.26 18.52 -20.44
C GLU A 144 1.80 18.97 -20.52
N LYS A 145 0.99 18.57 -19.55
CA LYS A 145 -0.43 18.90 -19.45
C LYS A 145 -0.75 19.48 -18.09
N ARG A 146 -1.66 20.45 -18.04
CA ARG A 146 -2.21 20.93 -16.76
C ARG A 146 -3.21 19.91 -16.23
N ILE A 147 -3.14 19.65 -14.92
CA ILE A 147 -4.13 18.83 -14.26
C ILE A 147 -5.53 19.46 -14.28
N ASP A 148 -6.56 18.62 -14.28
CA ASP A 148 -7.94 19.07 -14.10
C ASP A 148 -8.07 19.85 -12.78
N SER A 149 -8.71 21.02 -12.83
CA SER A 149 -8.93 21.87 -11.65
C SER A 149 -9.68 21.18 -10.51
N SER A 150 -10.48 20.15 -10.80
CA SER A 150 -11.14 19.32 -9.79
C SER A 150 -10.15 18.54 -8.92
N LEU A 151 -8.88 18.45 -9.32
CA LEU A 151 -7.80 17.73 -8.65
C LEU A 151 -6.71 18.68 -8.13
N ASP A 152 -7.01 19.98 -8.02
CA ASP A 152 -6.05 21.02 -7.60
C ASP A 152 -5.47 20.81 -6.18
N PHE A 153 -6.08 19.93 -5.37
CA PHE A 153 -5.58 19.55 -4.04
C PHE A 153 -4.36 18.63 -4.07
N GLY A 154 -4.01 18.10 -5.26
CA GLY A 154 -2.94 17.14 -5.45
C GLY A 154 -3.32 15.72 -5.02
N PHE A 155 -2.33 14.84 -5.09
CA PHE A 155 -2.51 13.41 -4.83
C PHE A 155 -1.47 12.90 -3.85
N ASP A 156 -1.86 11.87 -3.11
CA ASP A 156 -1.00 11.16 -2.18
C ASP A 156 -0.43 9.88 -2.82
N PHE A 157 -0.99 9.46 -3.96
CA PHE A 157 -0.61 8.24 -4.67
C PHE A 157 -1.09 8.26 -6.12
N PHE A 158 -0.24 7.80 -7.03
CA PHE A 158 -0.58 7.51 -8.42
C PHE A 158 0.15 6.24 -8.86
N ARG A 159 -0.56 5.32 -9.53
CA ARG A 159 0.01 4.12 -10.14
C ARG A 159 -0.71 3.72 -11.42
N ILE A 160 0.05 3.08 -12.29
CA ILE A 160 -0.48 2.35 -13.44
C ILE A 160 -0.38 0.87 -13.07
N LEU A 161 -1.51 0.19 -12.96
CA LEU A 161 -1.61 -1.18 -12.45
C LEU A 161 -2.48 -1.98 -13.41
N GLY A 162 -1.91 -3.00 -14.06
CA GLY A 162 -2.63 -3.77 -15.09
C GLY A 162 -3.13 -2.92 -16.26
N GLY A 163 -2.41 -1.83 -16.60
CA GLY A 163 -2.79 -0.85 -17.62
C GLY A 163 -3.84 0.18 -17.18
N GLU A 164 -4.46 0.01 -16.00
CA GLU A 164 -5.37 0.99 -15.41
C GLU A 164 -4.62 2.05 -14.61
N ARG A 165 -5.08 3.30 -14.68
CA ARG A 165 -4.43 4.45 -14.03
C ARG A 165 -5.25 4.88 -12.83
N PHE A 166 -4.70 4.68 -11.64
CA PHE A 166 -5.37 4.97 -10.38
C PHE A 166 -4.66 6.07 -9.62
N CYS A 167 -5.46 6.92 -8.96
CA CYS A 167 -4.97 7.96 -8.11
C CYS A 167 -5.76 8.02 -6.80
N ILE A 168 -5.07 8.21 -5.68
CA ILE A 168 -5.71 8.47 -4.39
C ILE A 168 -5.39 9.89 -3.93
N SER A 169 -6.42 10.59 -3.48
CA SER A 169 -6.33 11.90 -2.85
C SER A 169 -6.91 11.84 -1.44
N GLN A 170 -6.22 12.46 -0.49
CA GLN A 170 -6.66 12.69 0.88
C GLN A 170 -6.79 14.18 1.14
N GLU A 171 -8.04 14.62 1.24
CA GLU A 171 -8.41 16.01 1.55
C GLU A 171 -8.69 16.12 3.05
N TYR A 172 -8.11 17.13 3.71
CA TYR A 172 -8.20 17.29 5.16
C TYR A 172 -8.79 18.63 5.55
N GLY A 173 -9.74 18.60 6.49
CA GLY A 173 -10.26 19.78 7.14
C GLY A 173 -11.20 20.62 6.27
N ASN A 174 -11.92 19.99 5.34
CA ASN A 174 -12.97 20.62 4.55
C ASN A 174 -14.11 21.05 5.49
N VAL A 175 -14.57 22.30 5.42
CA VAL A 175 -15.65 22.79 6.29
C VAL A 175 -16.98 22.16 5.84
N VAL A 176 -17.67 21.50 6.75
CA VAL A 176 -18.97 20.84 6.50
C VAL A 176 -19.93 21.11 7.65
N GLU A 177 -21.21 20.83 7.45
CA GLU A 177 -22.16 20.79 8.57
C GLU A 177 -21.70 19.77 9.62
N GLY A 178 -21.63 20.20 10.89
CA GLY A 178 -21.12 19.38 11.99
C GLY A 178 -19.61 19.46 12.23
N GLY A 179 -18.85 20.25 11.46
CA GLY A 179 -17.44 20.54 11.75
C GLY A 179 -16.53 20.48 10.52
N PHE A 180 -15.56 19.58 10.54
CA PHE A 180 -14.52 19.43 9.51
C PHE A 180 -14.49 18.01 8.98
N ALA A 181 -14.52 17.86 7.65
CA ALA A 181 -14.43 16.58 6.97
C ALA A 181 -13.00 16.28 6.50
N ASN A 182 -12.57 15.04 6.72
CA ASN A 182 -11.45 14.43 6.04
C ASN A 182 -11.99 13.40 5.04
N GLU A 183 -11.63 13.53 3.78
CA GLU A 183 -12.16 12.74 2.67
C GLU A 183 -11.04 12.02 1.94
N THR A 184 -11.34 10.81 1.47
CA THR A 184 -10.40 10.03 0.65
C THR A 184 -11.14 9.48 -0.55
N LYS A 185 -10.59 9.72 -1.72
CA LYS A 185 -11.21 9.37 -3.00
C LYS A 185 -10.20 8.62 -3.85
N LEU A 186 -10.70 7.62 -4.57
CA LEU A 186 -10.02 6.96 -5.67
C LEU A 186 -10.52 7.58 -6.98
N TYR A 187 -9.61 7.97 -7.84
CA TYR A 187 -9.88 8.42 -9.20
C TYR A 187 -9.32 7.40 -10.19
N ARG A 188 -10.07 7.14 -11.25
CA ARG A 188 -9.60 6.36 -12.40
C ARG A 188 -9.45 7.27 -13.61
N PHE A 189 -8.35 7.10 -14.36
CA PHE A 189 -8.02 7.91 -15.53
C PHE A 189 -8.02 7.08 -16.80
N ASP A 190 -8.34 7.73 -17.92
CA ASP A 190 -8.03 7.19 -19.24
C ASP A 190 -6.56 7.40 -19.63
N ALA A 191 -6.16 6.92 -20.81
CA ALA A 191 -4.80 7.10 -21.33
C ALA A 191 -4.41 8.56 -21.60
N ALA A 192 -5.39 9.44 -21.81
CA ALA A 192 -5.19 10.88 -21.99
C ALA A 192 -5.16 11.64 -20.65
N MET A 193 -5.12 10.92 -19.53
CA MET A 193 -5.10 11.48 -18.17
C MET A 193 -6.33 12.34 -17.86
N ALA A 194 -7.48 12.02 -18.43
CA ALA A 194 -8.77 12.56 -18.01
C ALA A 194 -9.41 11.64 -16.96
N VAL A 195 -10.06 12.21 -15.95
CA VAL A 195 -10.81 11.44 -14.95
C VAL A 195 -12.05 10.85 -15.59
N ILE A 196 -12.18 9.53 -15.55
CA ILE A 196 -13.33 8.80 -16.09
C ILE A 196 -14.22 8.21 -15.00
N ASP A 197 -13.70 8.07 -13.77
CA ASP A 197 -14.47 7.54 -12.65
C ASP A 197 -13.95 8.07 -11.31
N THR A 198 -14.81 8.08 -10.29
CA THR A 198 -14.46 8.50 -8.93
C THR A 198 -15.22 7.68 -7.91
N LEU A 199 -14.49 7.06 -6.99
CA LEU A 199 -15.04 6.31 -5.87
C LEU A 199 -14.66 6.98 -4.55
N PRO A 200 -15.64 7.52 -3.80
CA PRO A 200 -15.41 7.94 -2.41
C PRO A 200 -15.03 6.72 -1.57
N LEU A 201 -13.79 6.66 -1.10
CA LEU A 201 -13.32 5.58 -0.23
C LEU A 201 -13.70 5.86 1.23
N ARG A 202 -13.68 7.14 1.64
CA ARG A 202 -13.90 7.52 3.04
C ARG A 202 -14.34 8.97 3.19
N LYS A 203 -15.16 9.22 4.21
CA LYS A 203 -15.44 10.54 4.80
C LYS A 203 -15.53 10.43 6.32
N VAL A 204 -14.74 11.21 7.04
CA VAL A 204 -14.76 11.30 8.51
C VAL A 204 -15.04 12.74 8.90
N ILE A 205 -16.08 12.98 9.71
CA ILE A 205 -16.43 14.31 10.22
C ILE A 205 -15.95 14.44 11.67
N MET A 206 -15.32 15.56 11.99
CA MET A 206 -14.74 15.84 13.30
C MET A 206 -15.07 17.26 13.75
N GLU A 207 -15.24 17.46 15.04
CA GLU A 207 -15.52 18.79 15.61
C GLU A 207 -14.34 19.76 15.44
N LYS A 208 -13.10 19.24 15.48
CA LYS A 208 -11.87 20.03 15.35
C LYS A 208 -11.15 19.70 14.05
N LYS A 209 -10.58 20.72 13.41
CA LYS A 209 -9.72 20.54 12.24
C LYS A 209 -8.47 19.75 12.64
N MET A 210 -8.30 18.57 12.07
CA MET A 210 -7.16 17.70 12.32
C MET A 210 -6.71 17.04 11.02
N ALA A 211 -5.40 17.04 10.77
CA ALA A 211 -4.78 16.34 9.66
C ALA A 211 -3.60 15.55 10.21
N SER A 212 -3.50 14.29 9.83
CA SER A 212 -2.34 13.45 10.13
C SER A 212 -2.11 12.53 8.95
N ARG A 213 -0.84 12.44 8.52
CA ARG A 213 -0.40 11.61 7.40
C ARG A 213 0.57 10.57 7.92
N LEU A 214 0.44 9.34 7.41
CA LEU A 214 1.45 8.32 7.58
C LEU A 214 2.44 8.41 6.41
N GLY A 215 3.69 8.03 6.67
CA GLY A 215 4.76 8.06 5.67
C GLY A 215 4.69 6.96 4.61
N TYR A 216 3.64 6.13 4.60
CA TYR A 216 3.47 5.02 3.66
C TYR A 216 2.54 5.41 2.51
N THR A 217 2.94 5.01 1.30
CA THR A 217 2.27 5.30 0.03
C THR A 217 1.69 4.06 -0.64
N ASP A 218 1.76 2.89 -0.01
CA ASP A 218 1.36 1.61 -0.59
C ASP A 218 -0.16 1.35 -0.40
N TYR A 219 -0.99 2.17 -1.03
CA TYR A 219 -2.46 2.09 -0.89
C TYR A 219 -3.10 1.01 -1.76
N ILE A 220 -2.50 0.73 -2.93
CA ILE A 220 -3.03 -0.22 -3.90
C ILE A 220 -1.94 -1.22 -4.27
N SER A 221 -2.28 -2.51 -4.20
CA SER A 221 -1.50 -3.60 -4.80
C SER A 221 -2.28 -4.23 -5.93
N SER A 222 -1.57 -4.76 -6.92
CA SER A 222 -2.21 -5.43 -8.05
C SER A 222 -1.36 -6.55 -8.59
N PHE A 223 -2.02 -7.66 -8.86
CA PHE A 223 -1.43 -8.81 -9.52
C PHE A 223 -2.54 -9.65 -10.16
N ASN A 224 -2.24 -10.39 -11.22
CA ASN A 224 -3.20 -11.23 -11.94
C ASN A 224 -4.51 -10.49 -12.31
N GLY A 225 -4.41 -9.22 -12.69
CA GLY A 225 -5.56 -8.37 -13.05
C GLY A 225 -6.53 -8.06 -11.89
N LYS A 226 -6.11 -8.28 -10.64
CA LYS A 226 -6.90 -7.96 -9.44
C LYS A 226 -6.26 -6.78 -8.70
N HIS A 227 -7.09 -5.86 -8.24
CA HIS A 227 -6.65 -4.68 -7.48
C HIS A 227 -7.12 -4.80 -6.02
N PHE A 228 -6.23 -4.54 -5.07
CA PHE A 228 -6.52 -4.54 -3.64
C PHE A 228 -6.18 -3.19 -3.05
N ILE A 229 -7.08 -2.64 -2.24
CA ILE A 229 -7.00 -1.28 -1.70
C ILE A 229 -7.09 -1.32 -0.18
N TYR A 230 -6.14 -0.63 0.45
CA TYR A 230 -6.18 -0.26 1.86
C TYR A 230 -5.89 1.23 2.03
N THR A 231 -6.75 1.94 2.77
CA THR A 231 -6.53 3.35 3.11
C THR A 231 -6.34 3.53 4.62
N PRO A 232 -5.13 3.90 5.09
CA PRO A 232 -4.85 4.06 6.51
C PRO A 232 -5.68 5.18 7.15
N VAL A 233 -5.95 5.03 8.45
CA VAL A 233 -6.79 5.97 9.20
C VAL A 233 -6.10 6.42 10.47
N THR A 234 -5.64 7.67 10.45
CA THR A 234 -4.91 8.34 11.53
C THR A 234 -5.83 9.07 12.52
N THR A 235 -7.11 9.22 12.20
CA THR A 235 -8.08 9.82 13.12
C THR A 235 -8.42 8.85 14.24
N ASN A 236 -8.64 9.40 15.44
CA ASN A 236 -9.04 8.61 16.59
C ASN A 236 -10.51 8.16 16.41
N GLU A 237 -10.70 6.89 16.05
CA GLU A 237 -11.99 6.21 15.97
C GLU A 237 -12.02 5.12 17.04
N ASN A 238 -13.22 4.76 17.53
CA ASN A 238 -13.40 3.74 18.56
C ASN A 238 -13.31 2.28 18.05
N TYR A 239 -12.76 2.07 16.85
CA TYR A 239 -12.50 0.76 16.26
C TYR A 239 -11.29 0.81 15.33
N LEU A 240 -10.68 -0.35 15.09
CA LEU A 240 -9.61 -0.50 14.09
C LEU A 240 -10.20 -0.78 12.71
N ARG A 241 -9.59 -0.20 11.69
CA ARG A 241 -9.89 -0.51 10.29
C ARG A 241 -8.84 -1.46 9.77
N ASP A 242 -9.11 -2.74 9.95
CA ASP A 242 -8.20 -3.86 9.79
C ASP A 242 -8.50 -4.72 8.55
N THR A 243 -9.31 -4.20 7.63
CA THR A 243 -9.81 -4.92 6.46
C THR A 243 -9.19 -4.39 5.17
N LEU A 244 -8.61 -5.29 4.39
CA LEU A 244 -8.21 -5.08 3.00
C LEU A 244 -9.41 -5.34 2.08
N TYR A 245 -9.60 -4.48 1.08
CA TYR A 245 -10.69 -4.59 0.13
C TYR A 245 -10.16 -4.95 -1.25
N GLN A 246 -10.88 -5.78 -1.99
CA GLN A 246 -10.67 -5.94 -3.43
C GLN A 246 -11.53 -4.93 -4.18
N LEU A 247 -10.93 -4.20 -5.12
CA LEU A 247 -11.65 -3.32 -6.04
C LEU A 247 -12.12 -4.15 -7.25
N ARG A 248 -13.43 -4.11 -7.54
CA ARG A 248 -14.03 -4.67 -8.76
C ARG A 248 -15.07 -3.70 -9.28
N ASP A 249 -14.95 -3.28 -10.54
CA ASP A 249 -15.90 -2.36 -11.19
C ASP A 249 -16.20 -1.09 -10.36
N MET A 250 -15.14 -0.50 -9.80
CA MET A 250 -15.24 0.67 -8.90
C MET A 250 -16.11 0.42 -7.64
N GLN A 251 -16.17 -0.83 -7.17
CA GLN A 251 -16.78 -1.22 -5.91
C GLN A 251 -15.77 -1.94 -5.01
N LEU A 252 -15.84 -1.68 -3.71
CA LEU A 252 -14.99 -2.35 -2.71
C LEU A 252 -15.71 -3.58 -2.14
N LYS A 253 -15.07 -4.74 -2.26
CA LYS A 253 -15.50 -5.98 -1.60
C LYS A 253 -14.50 -6.34 -0.50
N PRO A 254 -14.92 -6.56 0.76
CA PRO A 254 -14.03 -7.06 1.80
C PRO A 254 -13.31 -8.33 1.34
N PHE A 255 -11.98 -8.37 1.45
CA PHE A 255 -11.17 -9.48 0.98
C PHE A 255 -10.50 -10.22 2.14
N ALA A 256 -9.72 -9.50 2.94
CA ALA A 256 -9.03 -10.06 4.10
C ALA A 256 -9.14 -9.13 5.30
N LYS A 257 -9.27 -9.71 6.49
CA LYS A 257 -9.28 -9.00 7.77
C LYS A 257 -8.11 -9.46 8.63
N LEU A 258 -7.34 -8.50 9.11
CA LEU A 258 -6.27 -8.71 10.08
C LEU A 258 -6.81 -8.63 11.50
N ASN A 259 -6.93 -9.77 12.16
CA ASN A 259 -7.39 -9.84 13.54
C ASN A 259 -6.25 -9.47 14.51
N PHE A 260 -6.14 -8.18 14.84
CA PHE A 260 -5.18 -7.68 15.82
C PHE A 260 -5.52 -8.13 17.25
N PRO A 261 -4.52 -8.41 18.11
CA PRO A 261 -4.73 -8.72 19.52
C PRO A 261 -5.54 -7.64 20.24
N LYS A 262 -6.39 -8.06 21.19
CA LYS A 262 -7.15 -7.15 22.05
C LYS A 262 -6.34 -6.83 23.32
N PRO A 263 -6.57 -5.66 23.96
CA PRO A 263 -7.52 -4.61 23.57
C PRO A 263 -7.03 -3.75 22.40
N HIS A 264 -7.95 -3.18 21.63
CA HIS A 264 -7.64 -2.31 20.49
C HIS A 264 -7.49 -0.84 20.87
N LEU A 265 -8.08 -0.46 22.00
CA LEU A 265 -8.02 0.88 22.57
C LEU A 265 -7.31 0.80 23.92
N ASP A 266 -6.61 1.85 24.30
CA ASP A 266 -6.12 2.03 25.67
C ASP A 266 -7.24 2.54 26.60
N ASP A 267 -6.92 2.69 27.89
CA ASP A 267 -7.89 3.16 28.90
C ASP A 267 -8.40 4.60 28.67
N ARG A 268 -7.74 5.36 27.79
CA ARG A 268 -8.11 6.72 27.39
C ARG A 268 -8.94 6.74 26.10
N GLY A 269 -9.15 5.59 25.46
CA GLY A 269 -9.87 5.46 24.19
C GLY A 269 -9.04 5.78 22.94
N PHE A 270 -7.70 5.75 23.04
CA PHE A 270 -6.82 5.88 21.87
C PHE A 270 -6.51 4.50 21.27
N LYS A 271 -6.41 4.44 19.94
CA LYS A 271 -5.98 3.23 19.22
C LYS A 271 -4.60 2.78 19.69
N GLN A 272 -4.48 1.49 20.03
CA GLN A 272 -3.19 0.86 20.34
C GLN A 272 -2.36 0.58 19.09
N TYR A 273 -3.03 0.45 17.94
CA TYR A 273 -2.40 0.18 16.65
C TYR A 273 -2.81 1.22 15.63
N LEU A 274 -1.84 1.74 14.89
CA LEU A 274 -2.05 2.57 13.72
C LEU A 274 -1.56 1.82 12.48
N ILE A 275 -2.50 1.18 11.78
CA ILE A 275 -2.22 0.40 10.57
C ILE A 275 -1.92 1.36 9.42
N ALA A 276 -0.72 1.22 8.86
CA ALA A 276 -0.20 2.12 7.85
C ALA A 276 -0.47 1.63 6.42
N ASN A 277 -0.39 0.32 6.20
CA ASN A 277 -0.79 -0.32 4.96
C ASN A 277 -1.23 -1.76 5.21
N VAL A 278 -1.96 -2.30 4.25
CA VAL A 278 -2.16 -3.73 4.06
C VAL A 278 -2.05 -3.98 2.57
N VAL A 279 -1.10 -4.82 2.18
CA VAL A 279 -0.73 -5.04 0.79
C VAL A 279 -0.81 -6.53 0.51
N HIS A 280 -1.41 -6.91 -0.62
CA HIS A 280 -1.53 -8.29 -1.04
C HIS A 280 -0.77 -8.47 -2.35
N THR A 281 0.25 -9.32 -2.30
CA THR A 281 1.07 -9.72 -3.43
C THR A 281 0.65 -11.13 -3.88
N ALA A 282 1.30 -11.68 -4.90
CA ALA A 282 0.93 -12.96 -5.49
C ALA A 282 0.78 -14.09 -4.46
N ASN A 283 1.71 -14.17 -3.49
CA ASN A 283 1.70 -15.23 -2.47
C ASN A 283 1.58 -14.71 -1.03
N TYR A 284 1.71 -13.40 -0.79
CA TYR A 284 1.81 -12.85 0.55
C TYR A 284 0.81 -11.74 0.84
N LEU A 285 0.44 -11.62 2.11
CA LEU A 285 -0.13 -10.40 2.65
C LEU A 285 0.87 -9.77 3.63
N SER A 286 1.16 -8.48 3.42
CA SER A 286 2.11 -7.70 4.22
C SER A 286 1.41 -6.49 4.82
N SER A 287 1.76 -6.14 6.06
CA SER A 287 1.22 -4.96 6.74
C SER A 287 2.27 -4.30 7.61
N HIS A 288 2.39 -2.98 7.46
CA HIS A 288 3.12 -2.12 8.38
C HIS A 288 2.12 -1.44 9.32
N PHE A 289 2.46 -1.38 10.59
CA PHE A 289 1.67 -0.67 11.59
C PHE A 289 2.54 -0.18 12.73
N TYR A 290 2.04 0.83 13.44
CA TYR A 290 2.71 1.41 14.61
C TYR A 290 1.96 1.05 15.88
N ASP A 291 2.69 0.80 16.97
CA ASP A 291 2.09 0.79 18.31
C ASP A 291 1.93 2.21 18.89
N PHE A 292 1.38 2.31 20.10
CA PHE A 292 1.20 3.59 20.81
C PHE A 292 2.53 4.32 21.06
N ASP A 293 3.63 3.58 21.24
CA ASP A 293 4.97 4.14 21.44
C ASP A 293 5.66 4.51 20.11
N ASN A 294 4.91 4.49 19.00
CA ASN A 294 5.37 4.78 17.65
C ASN A 294 6.48 3.83 17.17
N SER A 295 6.54 2.62 17.74
CA SER A 295 7.39 1.56 17.22
C SER A 295 6.77 0.98 15.96
N LEU A 296 7.55 0.85 14.89
CA LEU A 296 7.12 0.23 13.65
C LEU A 296 7.17 -1.30 13.76
N TYR A 297 6.12 -1.96 13.27
CA TYR A 297 6.04 -3.40 13.09
C TYR A 297 5.76 -3.73 11.64
N GLN A 298 6.28 -4.87 11.20
CA GLN A 298 5.97 -5.47 9.92
C GLN A 298 5.45 -6.88 10.14
N PHE A 299 4.27 -7.15 9.60
CA PHE A 299 3.67 -8.48 9.55
C PHE A 299 3.69 -8.99 8.11
N LEU A 300 4.28 -10.16 7.89
CA LEU A 300 4.34 -10.84 6.60
C LEU A 300 3.70 -12.22 6.73
N TYR A 301 2.69 -12.51 5.92
CA TYR A 301 1.89 -13.71 5.98
C TYR A 301 1.84 -14.40 4.61
N HIS A 302 2.26 -15.65 4.53
CA HIS A 302 2.15 -16.46 3.33
C HIS A 302 0.74 -17.03 3.21
N MET A 303 0.04 -16.70 2.12
CA MET A 303 -1.40 -16.93 1.98
C MET A 303 -1.78 -18.42 1.92
N GLU A 304 -0.96 -19.26 1.26
CA GLU A 304 -1.25 -20.69 1.13
C GLU A 304 -0.85 -21.51 2.36
N SER A 305 0.41 -21.41 2.81
CA SER A 305 0.92 -22.18 3.95
C SER A 305 0.37 -21.70 5.30
N GLY A 306 -0.12 -20.46 5.36
CA GLY A 306 -0.57 -19.80 6.59
C GLY A 306 0.54 -19.42 7.56
N GLN A 307 1.81 -19.50 7.12
CA GLN A 307 2.96 -19.08 7.92
C GLN A 307 3.03 -17.56 8.02
N GLY A 308 3.18 -17.03 9.23
CA GLY A 308 3.26 -15.59 9.49
C GLY A 308 4.47 -15.20 10.34
N TYR A 309 5.09 -14.08 9.99
CA TYR A 309 6.19 -13.48 10.72
C TYR A 309 5.78 -12.07 11.16
N LEU A 310 5.84 -11.80 12.46
CA LEU A 310 5.64 -10.47 13.02
C LEU A 310 6.97 -9.98 13.58
N VAL A 311 7.56 -8.96 12.97
CA VAL A 311 8.84 -8.38 13.39
C VAL A 311 8.65 -6.94 13.86
N LYS A 312 9.48 -6.52 14.82
CA LYS A 312 9.55 -5.13 15.29
C LYS A 312 10.75 -4.47 14.63
N GLY A 313 10.53 -3.38 13.90
CA GLY A 313 11.59 -2.61 13.22
C GLY A 313 12.00 -3.15 11.84
N GLY A 314 11.67 -4.39 11.49
CA GLY A 314 12.03 -5.02 10.20
C GLY A 314 12.68 -6.39 10.36
N PHE A 315 13.06 -7.01 9.23
CA PHE A 315 13.78 -8.29 9.17
C PHE A 315 15.29 -8.06 9.29
N LEU A 316 16.01 -9.00 9.89
CA LEU A 316 17.45 -8.87 10.08
C LEU A 316 18.23 -9.22 8.81
N ASP A 317 19.23 -8.42 8.45
CA ASP A 317 20.26 -8.87 7.51
C ASP A 317 21.40 -9.63 8.23
N GLU A 318 22.46 -9.95 7.48
CA GLU A 318 23.63 -10.68 7.98
C GLU A 318 24.43 -9.90 9.03
N ASP A 319 24.33 -8.56 9.02
CA ASP A 319 24.98 -7.67 9.98
C ASP A 319 24.14 -7.49 11.26
N GLY A 320 22.90 -7.99 11.27
CA GLY A 320 21.94 -7.80 12.35
C GLY A 320 21.20 -6.46 12.29
N ASP A 321 21.28 -5.74 11.17
CA ASP A 321 20.50 -4.52 10.95
C ASP A 321 19.05 -4.86 10.62
N SER A 322 18.12 -4.07 11.16
CA SER A 322 16.69 -4.29 10.95
C SER A 322 16.19 -3.50 9.73
N LEU A 323 15.63 -4.23 8.75
CA LEU A 323 15.27 -3.72 7.44
C LEU A 323 13.77 -3.90 7.18
N ASN A 324 13.07 -2.79 6.92
CA ASN A 324 11.65 -2.81 6.57
C ASN A 324 11.50 -3.04 5.07
N LEU A 325 10.73 -4.06 4.70
CA LEU A 325 10.47 -4.42 3.30
C LEU A 325 9.24 -3.70 2.78
N ARG A 326 9.37 -2.91 1.71
CA ARG A 326 8.27 -2.27 1.00
C ARG A 326 8.06 -2.95 -0.35
N VAL A 327 6.82 -3.03 -0.82
CA VAL A 327 6.52 -3.72 -2.08
C VAL A 327 7.09 -2.93 -3.25
N LEU A 328 7.81 -3.62 -4.13
CA LEU A 328 8.29 -3.09 -5.41
C LEU A 328 7.44 -3.62 -6.57
N SER A 329 7.17 -4.93 -6.59
CA SER A 329 6.23 -5.58 -7.50
C SER A 329 5.38 -6.59 -6.75
N ALA A 330 4.06 -6.39 -6.76
CA ALA A 330 3.12 -7.31 -6.15
C ALA A 330 2.91 -8.58 -6.99
N GLU A 331 3.08 -8.51 -8.30
CA GLU A 331 2.99 -9.67 -9.21
C GLU A 331 4.14 -10.65 -8.95
N GLU A 332 5.32 -10.13 -8.63
CA GLU A 332 6.52 -10.92 -8.47
C GLU A 332 6.91 -11.16 -7.01
N ASP A 333 6.09 -10.80 -6.01
CA ASP A 333 6.50 -10.83 -4.60
C ASP A 333 7.89 -10.20 -4.37
N LEU A 334 8.17 -9.12 -5.12
CA LEU A 334 9.43 -8.41 -5.09
C LEU A 334 9.28 -7.21 -4.17
N PHE A 335 10.16 -7.13 -3.19
CA PHE A 335 10.22 -6.08 -2.19
C PHE A 335 11.55 -5.34 -2.29
N TYR A 336 11.60 -4.17 -1.67
CA TYR A 336 12.84 -3.45 -1.45
C TYR A 336 12.97 -2.98 0.00
N PHE A 337 14.22 -2.79 0.43
CA PHE A 337 14.53 -2.02 1.63
C PHE A 337 15.53 -0.91 1.30
N VAL A 338 15.60 0.08 2.17
CA VAL A 338 16.62 1.13 2.14
C VAL A 338 17.49 0.95 3.38
N LYS A 339 18.76 0.57 3.19
CA LYS A 339 19.76 0.50 4.25
C LYS A 339 20.57 1.81 4.22
N PRO A 340 20.53 2.64 5.27
CA PRO A 340 21.38 3.82 5.35
C PRO A 340 22.85 3.42 5.18
N ALA A 341 23.67 4.28 4.58
CA ALA A 341 25.09 4.01 4.49
C ALA A 341 25.73 3.93 5.89
N ALA A 342 26.71 3.05 6.06
CA ALA A 342 27.51 3.02 7.27
C ALA A 342 28.26 4.34 7.44
N TYR A 343 28.24 4.92 8.64
CA TYR A 343 29.04 6.10 8.98
C TYR A 343 30.52 5.80 8.74
N VAL A 344 31.14 6.43 7.75
CA VAL A 344 32.59 6.44 7.61
C VAL A 344 33.11 7.62 8.43
N SER A 345 33.83 7.35 9.51
CA SER A 345 34.35 8.39 10.39
C SER A 345 35.39 9.28 9.68
N GLY A 346 35.24 10.60 9.78
CA GLY A 346 36.24 11.62 9.43
C GLY A 346 36.08 12.19 8.01
N GLU A 347 35.84 13.51 7.90
CA GLU A 347 35.86 14.42 6.72
C GLU A 347 35.36 13.92 5.34
N GLN A 348 34.86 12.70 5.20
CA GLN A 348 34.27 12.14 3.99
C GLN A 348 32.75 12.33 4.01
N GLU A 349 32.19 12.74 2.86
CA GLU A 349 30.75 12.80 2.65
C GLU A 349 30.11 11.42 2.96
N GLU A 350 28.96 11.41 3.64
CA GLU A 350 28.18 10.18 3.85
C GLU A 350 27.86 9.56 2.48
N ALA A 351 28.09 8.25 2.32
CA ALA A 351 27.71 7.59 1.09
C ALA A 351 26.18 7.58 0.93
N ASN A 352 25.71 7.54 -0.31
CA ASN A 352 24.32 7.28 -0.62
C ASN A 352 23.86 5.93 -0.04
N PRO A 353 22.56 5.77 0.26
CA PRO A 353 22.05 4.53 0.85
C PRO A 353 22.17 3.34 -0.11
N VAL A 354 22.14 2.14 0.46
CA VAL A 354 22.04 0.88 -0.27
C VAL A 354 20.57 0.54 -0.47
N ILE A 355 20.20 0.18 -1.70
CA ILE A 355 18.90 -0.42 -2.02
C ILE A 355 19.06 -1.93 -2.00
N GLY A 356 18.27 -2.60 -1.17
CA GLY A 356 18.15 -4.05 -1.23
C GLY A 356 16.93 -4.46 -2.02
N LEU A 357 17.09 -5.33 -3.01
CA LEU A 357 15.98 -6.00 -3.69
C LEU A 357 15.80 -7.40 -3.08
N VAL A 358 14.58 -7.74 -2.68
CA VAL A 358 14.27 -8.98 -1.97
C VAL A 358 13.11 -9.66 -2.67
N LYS A 359 13.40 -10.78 -3.34
CA LYS A 359 12.39 -11.68 -3.90
C LYS A 359 12.01 -12.68 -2.80
N LEU A 360 10.73 -12.76 -2.44
CA LEU A 360 10.25 -13.74 -1.45
C LEU A 360 10.13 -15.15 -2.07
N LYS A 361 10.14 -16.17 -1.21
CA LYS A 361 10.09 -17.61 -1.56
C LYS A 361 8.77 -18.09 -2.14
#